data_AF-G9ES59-F1
#
_entry.id   AF-G9ES59-F1
#
_cell.length_a   1.000
_cell.length_b   1.000
_cell.length_c   1.000
_cell.angle_alpha   90.00
_cell.angle_beta   90.00
_cell.angle_gamma   90.00
#
_symmetry.space_group_name_H-M   'P 1'
#
loop_
_entity.id
_entity.type
_entity.pdbx_description
1 polymer ?
#
loop_
_entity_poly.entity_id
_entity_poly.type
_entity_poly.pdbx_seq_one_letter_code
_entity_poly.pdbx_strand_id
1 'polypeptide(L)'
;MKSKIDVLVEHIENKLLAVKQSSAIEQHLYYIKSILKQSKTHDDRINIAKIHEAIHYIETIKIEQNTTFFAPQARAMAELLQKHGEMILPDRERRVRPLSLLPKQQNETVIAKSHTLFGPIHGTLMDMIPERLQFAKNTEINAKIKNPPVAWEYEYPLDEGEVMNQAIGEWQAARMELPESQDELQKDYKDFQRNISIRGLTGKTADEVTDLLTYLAAAANYPEHDKATIKYWLQERGGQDNNRFLDLLLMSGEFTACMESGILKTRGIEQNWTLERGKIVLFYESAVYALMINGSICVNDGHGGLSKELNPEKIKSENNLPLMRVRAKIELNINSNHNVVPQITALSVTSFSPNLVKPEPLEQALHFNV
;
A
#
# COMPACT_ATOMS: atom_id res chain seq x y z
N MET A 1 12.63 33.08 7.34
CA MET A 1 11.92 32.86 6.06
C MET A 1 10.66 32.05 6.40
N LYS A 2 9.45 32.46 6.01
CA LYS A 2 8.22 31.70 6.33
C LYS A 2 8.26 30.35 5.59
N SER A 3 7.96 29.25 6.28
CA SER A 3 7.87 27.93 5.65
C SER A 3 6.67 27.87 4.69
N LYS A 4 6.65 26.94 3.74
CA LYS A 4 5.47 26.74 2.87
C LYS A 4 4.19 26.43 3.69
N ILE A 5 4.35 25.78 4.84
CA ILE A 5 3.24 25.51 5.78
C ILE A 5 2.75 26.79 6.44
N ASP A 6 3.63 27.73 6.81
CA ASP A 6 3.23 29.04 7.33
C ASP A 6 2.37 29.80 6.34
N VAL A 7 2.81 29.82 5.08
CA VAL A 7 2.09 30.49 4.00
C VAL A 7 0.70 29.85 3.80
N LEU A 8 0.60 28.52 3.83
CA LEU A 8 -0.68 27.83 3.69
C LEU A 8 -1.60 28.04 4.89
N VAL A 9 -1.07 28.03 6.12
CA VAL A 9 -1.83 28.32 7.34
C VAL A 9 -2.37 29.74 7.33
N GLU A 10 -1.54 30.72 6.96
CA GLU A 10 -1.94 32.13 6.82
C GLU A 10 -2.99 32.31 5.71
N HIS A 11 -2.85 31.59 4.60
CA HIS A 11 -3.86 31.56 3.53
C HIS A 11 -5.21 31.03 4.04
N ILE A 12 -5.21 29.96 4.84
CA ILE A 12 -6.43 29.43 5.47
C ILE A 12 -7.00 30.42 6.48
N GLU A 13 -6.17 31.10 7.27
CA GLU A 13 -6.61 32.13 8.23
C GLU A 13 -7.28 33.31 7.52
N ASN A 14 -6.71 33.80 6.42
CA ASN A 14 -7.31 34.85 5.62
C ASN A 14 -8.66 34.41 5.02
N LYS A 15 -8.78 33.15 4.60
CA LYS A 15 -10.06 32.58 4.13
C LYS A 15 -11.07 32.49 5.27
N LEU A 16 -10.68 32.05 6.47
CA LEU A 16 -11.55 32.01 7.65
C LEU A 16 -12.13 33.39 7.98
N LEU A 17 -11.33 34.46 7.89
CA LEU A 17 -11.80 35.84 8.09
C LEU A 17 -12.81 36.30 7.03
N ALA A 18 -12.75 35.73 5.81
CA ALA A 18 -13.62 36.08 4.68
C ALA A 18 -14.92 35.24 4.63
N VAL A 19 -14.92 34.03 5.18
CA VAL A 19 -16.08 33.12 5.19
C VAL A 19 -17.08 33.59 6.25
N LYS A 20 -17.95 34.55 5.90
CA LYS A 20 -19.01 35.07 6.79
C LYS A 20 -20.31 34.24 6.81
N GLN A 21 -20.40 33.12 6.08
CA GLN A 21 -21.71 32.55 5.69
C GLN A 21 -21.92 31.03 5.89
N SER A 22 -20.94 30.20 6.26
CA SER A 22 -21.17 28.76 6.49
C SER A 22 -20.32 28.18 7.62
N SER A 23 -20.97 27.71 8.68
CA SER A 23 -20.31 27.06 9.83
C SER A 23 -19.55 25.80 9.42
N ALA A 24 -20.06 25.04 8.44
CA ALA A 24 -19.44 23.81 7.96
C ALA A 24 -18.09 24.06 7.28
N ILE A 25 -18.03 25.04 6.39
CA ILE A 25 -16.77 25.42 5.73
C ILE A 25 -15.74 25.87 6.76
N GLU A 26 -16.16 26.69 7.72
CA GLU A 26 -15.30 27.20 8.79
C GLU A 26 -14.71 26.06 9.62
N GLN A 27 -15.55 25.10 10.04
CA GLN A 27 -15.10 23.93 10.80
C GLN A 27 -14.08 23.07 10.03
N HIS A 28 -14.34 22.78 8.75
CA HIS A 28 -13.40 22.01 7.93
C HIS A 28 -12.05 22.75 7.78
N LEU A 29 -12.07 24.06 7.55
CA LEU A 29 -10.85 24.87 7.46
C LEU A 29 -10.07 24.92 8.78
N TYR A 30 -10.75 25.07 9.92
CA TYR A 30 -10.08 25.00 11.24
C TYR A 30 -9.40 23.66 11.45
N TYR A 31 -10.06 22.58 11.05
CA TYR A 31 -9.52 21.25 11.22
C TYR A 31 -8.28 21.03 10.34
N ILE A 32 -8.34 21.40 9.06
CA ILE A 32 -7.18 21.35 8.15
C ILE A 32 -6.02 22.16 8.75
N LYS A 33 -6.30 23.39 9.17
CA LYS A 33 -5.32 24.25 9.85
C LYS A 33 -4.70 23.58 11.08
N SER A 34 -5.49 22.89 11.90
CA SER A 34 -5.02 22.19 13.09
C SER A 34 -4.03 21.08 12.72
N ILE A 35 -4.35 20.26 11.71
CA ILE A 35 -3.43 19.23 11.21
C ILE A 35 -2.13 19.86 10.69
N LEU A 36 -2.22 20.94 9.91
CA LEU A 36 -1.04 21.63 9.37
C LEU A 36 -0.18 22.29 10.45
N LYS A 37 -0.76 22.70 11.58
CA LYS A 37 0.03 23.14 12.74
C LYS A 37 0.77 21.99 13.39
N GLN A 38 0.16 20.80 13.47
CA GLN A 38 0.81 19.58 13.97
C GLN A 38 1.87 19.03 13.01
N SER A 39 1.87 19.42 11.73
CA SER A 39 2.91 18.99 10.80
C SER A 39 4.25 19.65 11.05
N LYS A 40 4.33 20.67 11.91
CA LYS A 40 5.58 21.33 12.27
C LYS A 40 6.19 20.65 13.48
N THR A 41 7.45 20.27 13.36
CA THR A 41 8.27 19.79 14.47
C THR A 41 9.15 20.93 15.02
N HIS A 42 9.78 20.71 16.18
CA HIS A 42 10.62 21.72 16.84
C HIS A 42 11.89 22.10 16.06
N ASP A 43 12.27 21.31 15.06
CA ASP A 43 13.49 21.43 14.25
C ASP A 43 13.21 21.94 12.82
N ASP A 44 12.07 22.62 12.59
CA ASP A 44 11.61 23.10 11.27
C ASP A 44 11.39 22.00 10.21
N ARG A 45 11.45 20.72 10.58
CA ARG A 45 11.07 19.61 9.71
C ARG A 45 9.54 19.59 9.53
N ILE A 46 9.12 19.09 8.37
CA ILE A 46 7.71 18.85 8.07
C ILE A 46 7.42 17.36 8.27
N ASN A 47 6.47 17.05 9.15
CA ASN A 47 5.93 15.70 9.30
C ASN A 47 4.99 15.40 8.11
N ILE A 48 5.48 14.59 7.17
CA ILE A 48 4.77 14.24 5.94
C ILE A 48 3.50 13.42 6.17
N ALA A 49 3.41 12.68 7.29
CA ALA A 49 2.21 11.94 7.64
C ALA A 49 1.05 12.90 7.95
N LYS A 50 1.33 14.07 8.52
CA LYS A 50 0.32 15.11 8.76
C LYS A 50 -0.10 15.83 7.48
N ILE A 51 0.81 16.00 6.52
CA ILE A 51 0.44 16.50 5.19
C ILE A 51 -0.51 15.52 4.49
N HIS A 52 -0.19 14.23 4.53
CA HIS A 52 -1.06 13.16 4.04
C HIS A 52 -2.42 13.14 4.75
N GLU A 53 -2.44 13.28 6.07
CA GLU A 53 -3.68 13.34 6.85
C GLU A 53 -4.57 14.51 6.42
N ALA A 54 -3.99 15.68 6.12
CA ALA A 54 -4.73 16.83 5.62
C ALA A 54 -5.30 16.60 4.21
N ILE A 55 -4.51 16.01 3.30
CA ILE A 55 -4.98 15.62 1.95
C ILE A 55 -6.15 14.64 2.06
N HIS A 56 -5.94 13.58 2.83
CA HIS A 56 -6.95 12.54 3.05
C HIS A 56 -8.24 13.10 3.67
N TYR A 57 -8.11 14.02 4.62
CA TYR A 57 -9.27 14.71 5.18
C TYR A 57 -10.03 15.52 4.13
N ILE A 58 -9.34 16.36 3.35
CA ILE A 58 -9.99 17.18 2.31
C ILE A 58 -10.74 16.29 1.33
N GLU A 59 -10.12 15.21 0.87
CA GLU A 59 -10.69 14.28 -0.09
C GLU A 59 -11.96 13.56 0.41
N THR A 60 -12.10 13.42 1.73
CA THR A 60 -13.24 12.74 2.37
C THR A 60 -14.35 13.69 2.86
N ILE A 61 -14.21 15.01 2.67
CA ILE A 61 -15.26 15.98 2.96
C ILE A 61 -16.52 15.64 2.15
N LYS A 62 -17.68 15.60 2.82
CA LYS A 62 -18.98 15.37 2.17
C LYS A 62 -19.47 16.64 1.49
N ILE A 63 -19.91 16.49 0.24
CA ILE A 63 -20.43 17.57 -0.59
C ILE A 63 -21.88 17.29 -0.97
N GLU A 64 -22.73 18.32 -0.89
CA GLU A 64 -24.10 18.29 -1.37
C GLU A 64 -24.16 18.01 -2.87
N GLN A 65 -24.94 17.02 -3.29
CA GLN A 65 -25.34 16.89 -4.69
C GLN A 65 -26.64 17.66 -4.93
N ASN A 66 -26.66 18.40 -6.04
CA ASN A 66 -27.89 18.95 -6.59
C ASN A 66 -28.68 17.82 -7.27
N THR A 67 -29.36 16.96 -6.51
CA THR A 67 -30.33 16.01 -7.06
C THR A 67 -31.73 16.59 -6.93
N THR A 68 -32.43 16.71 -8.05
CA THR A 68 -33.73 17.40 -8.15
C THR A 68 -34.93 16.56 -7.70
N PHE A 69 -34.79 15.27 -7.38
CA PHE A 69 -35.99 14.42 -7.15
C PHE A 69 -35.89 13.27 -6.12
N PHE A 70 -34.72 12.94 -5.58
CA PHE A 70 -34.58 11.97 -4.47
C PHE A 70 -33.55 12.47 -3.46
N ALA A 71 -33.66 12.00 -2.21
CA ALA A 71 -32.95 12.47 -1.02
C ALA A 71 -31.50 12.94 -1.30
N PRO A 72 -31.04 14.03 -0.67
CA PRO A 72 -29.72 14.60 -0.93
C PRO A 72 -28.65 13.51 -0.75
N GLN A 73 -28.04 13.09 -1.86
CA GLN A 73 -26.90 12.20 -1.83
C GLN A 73 -25.66 13.08 -1.61
N ALA A 74 -24.91 12.77 -0.56
CA ALA A 74 -23.61 13.39 -0.36
C ALA A 74 -22.55 12.60 -1.13
N ARG A 75 -21.67 13.28 -1.85
CA ARG A 75 -20.47 12.67 -2.43
C ARG A 75 -19.20 13.14 -1.76
N ALA A 76 -18.11 12.40 -1.94
CA ALA A 76 -16.80 12.83 -1.45
C ALA A 76 -16.23 13.98 -2.31
N MET A 77 -15.49 14.90 -1.68
CA MET A 77 -14.76 15.97 -2.34
C MET A 77 -13.80 15.45 -3.40
N ALA A 78 -13.14 14.31 -3.15
CA ALA A 78 -12.26 13.65 -4.10
C ALA A 78 -12.91 13.46 -5.50
N GLU A 79 -14.20 13.10 -5.57
CA GLU A 79 -14.87 12.87 -6.85
C GLU A 79 -14.98 14.16 -7.68
N LEU A 80 -15.14 15.29 -7.01
CA LEU A 80 -15.21 16.56 -7.71
C LEU A 80 -13.81 17.09 -8.04
N LEU A 81 -12.83 16.99 -7.13
CA LEU A 81 -11.43 17.34 -7.43
C LEU A 81 -10.90 16.52 -8.63
N GLN A 82 -11.20 15.21 -8.68
CA GLN A 82 -10.83 14.36 -9.80
C GLN A 82 -11.47 14.80 -11.13
N LYS A 83 -12.73 15.24 -11.12
CA LYS A 83 -13.40 15.81 -12.31
C LYS A 83 -12.73 17.09 -12.82
N HIS A 84 -12.04 17.80 -11.93
CA HIS A 84 -11.25 18.99 -12.26
C HIS A 84 -9.78 18.67 -12.59
N GLY A 85 -9.42 17.38 -12.70
CA GLY A 85 -8.08 16.95 -13.09
C GLY A 85 -7.06 16.91 -11.96
N GLU A 86 -7.49 17.04 -10.71
CA GLU A 86 -6.59 16.92 -9.56
C GLU A 86 -6.21 15.44 -9.30
N MET A 87 -4.97 15.22 -8.89
CA MET A 87 -4.51 13.91 -8.44
C MET A 87 -5.12 13.59 -7.08
N ILE A 88 -5.77 12.44 -6.91
CA ILE A 88 -6.40 12.06 -5.63
C ILE A 88 -5.76 10.78 -5.07
N LEU A 89 -5.91 10.56 -3.76
CA LEU A 89 -5.47 9.31 -3.14
C LEU A 89 -6.26 8.11 -3.68
N PRO A 90 -5.65 6.91 -3.72
CA PRO A 90 -6.33 5.69 -4.12
C PRO A 90 -7.59 5.42 -3.28
N ASP A 91 -8.64 4.87 -3.89
CA ASP A 91 -9.93 4.57 -3.24
C ASP A 91 -9.79 3.84 -1.91
N ARG A 92 -8.88 2.86 -1.85
CA ARG A 92 -8.60 2.07 -0.64
C ARG A 92 -8.12 2.93 0.53
N GLU A 93 -7.32 3.96 0.27
CA GLU A 93 -6.84 4.89 1.30
C GLU A 93 -8.00 5.75 1.80
N ARG A 94 -8.84 6.23 0.88
CA ARG A 94 -9.98 7.13 1.15
C ARG A 94 -11.15 6.45 1.88
N ARG A 95 -11.21 5.11 1.85
CA ARG A 95 -12.20 4.32 2.62
C ARG A 95 -11.87 4.27 4.11
N VAL A 96 -10.62 4.54 4.48
CA VAL A 96 -10.18 4.56 5.87
C VAL A 96 -10.54 5.91 6.47
N ARG A 97 -10.88 5.96 7.75
CA ARG A 97 -11.16 7.24 8.43
C ARG A 97 -9.85 8.00 8.70
N PRO A 98 -9.80 9.33 8.49
CA PRO A 98 -8.70 10.16 9.00
C PRO A 98 -8.62 10.11 10.53
N LEU A 99 -7.40 10.04 11.07
CA LEU A 99 -7.13 9.85 12.50
C LEU A 99 -7.78 10.89 13.40
N SER A 100 -7.57 12.18 13.09
CA SER A 100 -7.97 13.24 14.00
C SER A 100 -9.49 13.56 13.89
N LEU A 101 -10.25 12.86 13.04
CA LEU A 101 -11.62 13.23 12.71
C LEU A 101 -12.55 12.91 13.88
N LEU A 102 -13.10 13.93 14.55
CA LEU A 102 -14.09 13.72 15.60
C LEU A 102 -15.44 13.25 15.01
N PRO A 103 -16.18 12.33 15.66
CA PRO A 103 -17.46 11.83 15.14
C PRO A 103 -18.50 12.91 14.82
N LYS A 104 -18.49 14.03 15.57
CA LYS A 104 -19.41 15.14 15.33
C LYS A 104 -19.13 15.89 14.00
N GLN A 105 -17.90 15.85 13.51
CA GLN A 105 -17.48 16.56 12.29
C GLN A 105 -17.74 15.76 10.99
N GLN A 106 -18.20 14.51 11.11
CA GLN A 106 -18.47 13.62 9.96
C GLN A 106 -19.74 13.95 9.17
N ASN A 107 -20.59 14.83 9.72
CA ASN A 107 -21.95 15.03 9.23
C ASN A 107 -22.16 16.41 8.61
N GLU A 108 -21.20 17.32 8.73
CA GLU A 108 -21.31 18.62 8.11
C GLU A 108 -20.98 18.48 6.63
N THR A 109 -22.00 18.74 5.80
CA THR A 109 -21.89 18.67 4.35
C THR A 109 -21.65 20.09 3.84
N VAL A 110 -20.76 20.25 2.87
CA VAL A 110 -20.51 21.54 2.23
C VAL A 110 -21.18 21.64 0.87
N ILE A 111 -21.55 22.85 0.44
CA ILE A 111 -22.10 23.07 -0.89
C ILE A 111 -21.09 22.69 -1.99
N ALA A 112 -21.57 22.26 -3.16
CA ALA A 112 -20.71 21.83 -4.27
C ALA A 112 -19.66 22.85 -4.74
N LYS A 113 -19.96 24.16 -4.63
CA LYS A 113 -19.03 25.24 -5.01
C LYS A 113 -17.79 25.33 -4.10
N SER A 114 -17.80 24.65 -2.94
CA SER A 114 -16.72 24.72 -1.95
C SER A 114 -15.39 24.15 -2.46
N HIS A 115 -15.36 23.36 -3.53
CA HIS A 115 -14.11 22.91 -4.13
C HIS A 115 -13.21 24.04 -4.62
N THR A 116 -13.79 25.18 -5.02
CA THR A 116 -13.01 26.38 -5.37
C THR A 116 -12.20 26.92 -4.19
N LEU A 117 -12.60 26.55 -2.97
CA LEU A 117 -11.90 26.85 -1.73
C LEU A 117 -10.88 25.76 -1.38
N PHE A 118 -11.29 24.50 -1.41
CA PHE A 118 -10.51 23.35 -0.94
C PHE A 118 -9.52 22.80 -1.98
N GLY A 119 -9.83 22.85 -3.28
CA GLY A 119 -8.95 22.39 -4.36
C GLY A 119 -7.59 23.08 -4.36
N PRO A 120 -7.50 24.43 -4.29
CA PRO A 120 -6.20 25.10 -4.19
C PRO A 120 -5.38 24.70 -2.95
N ILE A 121 -6.05 24.41 -1.82
CA ILE A 121 -5.38 23.93 -0.59
C ILE A 121 -4.86 22.51 -0.83
N HIS A 122 -5.70 21.64 -1.38
CA HIS A 122 -5.36 20.26 -1.73
C HIS A 122 -4.18 20.19 -2.70
N GLY A 123 -4.26 20.90 -3.83
CA GLY A 123 -3.17 20.96 -4.82
C GLY A 123 -1.86 21.45 -4.21
N THR A 124 -1.89 22.47 -3.36
CA THR A 124 -0.70 22.94 -2.64
C THR A 124 -0.10 21.85 -1.75
N LEU A 125 -0.93 21.05 -1.06
CA LEU A 125 -0.47 19.96 -0.21
C LEU A 125 0.13 18.81 -1.03
N MET A 126 -0.47 18.46 -2.17
CA MET A 126 0.10 17.47 -3.10
C MET A 126 1.47 17.91 -3.62
N ASP A 127 1.61 19.19 -3.98
CA ASP A 127 2.86 19.79 -4.47
C ASP A 127 3.97 19.87 -3.39
N MET A 128 3.62 19.71 -2.11
CA MET A 128 4.61 19.64 -1.03
C MET A 128 5.31 18.28 -0.92
N ILE A 129 4.66 17.20 -1.36
CA ILE A 129 5.16 15.83 -1.18
C ILE A 129 5.23 14.99 -2.48
N PRO A 130 5.45 15.56 -3.68
CA PRO A 130 5.31 14.82 -4.94
C PRO A 130 6.24 13.60 -5.03
N GLU A 131 7.48 13.74 -4.57
CA GLU A 131 8.48 12.66 -4.61
C GLU A 131 8.17 11.49 -3.66
N ARG A 132 7.23 11.68 -2.73
CA ARG A 132 6.82 10.72 -1.71
C ARG A 132 5.57 9.93 -2.14
N LEU A 133 4.81 10.41 -3.13
CA LEU A 133 3.58 9.76 -3.62
C LEU A 133 3.90 8.47 -4.39
N GLN A 134 4.00 7.35 -3.67
CA GLN A 134 4.35 6.06 -4.27
C GLN A 134 3.23 5.52 -5.15
N PHE A 135 1.96 5.79 -4.82
CA PHE A 135 0.84 5.34 -5.65
C PHE A 135 0.88 5.89 -7.09
N ALA A 136 1.38 7.13 -7.28
CA ALA A 136 1.55 7.72 -8.60
C ALA A 136 2.61 6.94 -9.39
N LYS A 137 3.76 6.63 -8.76
CA LYS A 137 4.81 5.79 -9.36
C LYS A 137 4.31 4.38 -9.68
N ASN A 138 3.53 3.76 -8.78
CA ASN A 138 2.97 2.43 -9.00
C ASN A 138 2.01 2.43 -10.21
N THR A 139 1.22 3.49 -10.37
CA THR A 139 0.33 3.68 -11.52
C THR A 139 1.13 3.77 -12.82
N GLU A 140 2.21 4.55 -12.85
CA GLU A 140 3.10 4.64 -14.01
C GLU A 140 3.81 3.32 -14.33
N ILE A 141 4.29 2.60 -13.29
CA ILE A 141 4.90 1.27 -13.45
C ILE A 141 3.89 0.33 -14.09
N ASN A 142 2.69 0.24 -13.53
CA ASN A 142 1.65 -0.66 -14.02
C ASN A 142 1.24 -0.35 -15.45
N ALA A 143 1.15 0.93 -15.83
CA ALA A 143 0.84 1.36 -17.20
C ALA A 143 1.93 1.00 -18.22
N LYS A 144 3.19 0.86 -17.78
CA LYS A 144 4.33 0.49 -18.64
C LYS A 144 4.49 -1.02 -18.83
N ILE A 145 3.90 -1.84 -17.96
CA ILE A 145 3.99 -3.30 -18.05
C ILE A 145 3.08 -3.80 -19.18
N LYS A 146 3.69 -4.41 -20.19
CA LYS A 146 2.97 -5.09 -21.27
C LYS A 146 2.73 -6.53 -20.86
N ASN A 147 1.47 -6.90 -20.60
CA ASN A 147 1.11 -8.26 -20.25
C ASN A 147 0.83 -9.08 -21.52
N PRO A 148 1.43 -10.26 -21.70
CA PRO A 148 1.00 -11.22 -22.71
C PRO A 148 -0.43 -11.73 -22.43
N PRO A 149 -1.01 -12.51 -23.36
CA PRO A 149 -2.24 -13.25 -23.08
C PRO A 149 -2.10 -14.10 -21.81
N VAL A 150 -3.14 -14.10 -20.99
CA VAL A 150 -3.21 -14.92 -19.78
C VAL A 150 -3.32 -16.39 -20.19
N ALA A 151 -2.41 -17.23 -19.69
CA ALA A 151 -2.47 -18.67 -19.86
C ALA A 151 -3.40 -19.30 -18.81
N TRP A 152 -3.24 -18.88 -17.56
CA TRP A 152 -4.12 -19.30 -16.46
C TRP A 152 -4.04 -18.32 -15.28
N GLU A 153 -5.08 -18.37 -14.45
CA GLU A 153 -5.13 -17.70 -13.15
C GLU A 153 -5.42 -18.73 -12.06
N TYR A 154 -4.80 -18.50 -10.91
CA TYR A 154 -5.00 -19.31 -9.71
C TYR A 154 -5.12 -18.38 -8.49
N GLU A 155 -6.21 -18.55 -7.76
CA GLU A 155 -6.43 -17.93 -6.47
C GLU A 155 -6.31 -19.02 -5.41
N TYR A 156 -5.41 -18.83 -4.46
CA TYR A 156 -5.18 -19.82 -3.42
C TYR A 156 -6.42 -19.91 -2.50
N PRO A 157 -6.85 -21.13 -2.14
CA PRO A 157 -7.92 -21.30 -1.17
C PRO A 157 -7.48 -20.76 0.20
N LEU A 158 -8.46 -20.29 0.97
CA LEU A 158 -8.27 -19.87 2.35
C LEU A 158 -8.67 -21.00 3.28
N ASP A 159 -7.81 -21.32 4.24
CA ASP A 159 -8.08 -22.14 5.40
C ASP A 159 -8.09 -21.24 6.65
N GLU A 160 -9.16 -21.30 7.44
CA GLU A 160 -9.40 -20.41 8.60
C GLU A 160 -9.19 -18.89 8.34
N GLY A 161 -9.33 -18.45 7.08
CA GLY A 161 -9.19 -17.05 6.68
C GLY A 161 -7.80 -16.65 6.20
N GLU A 162 -6.86 -17.58 6.08
CA GLU A 162 -5.54 -17.36 5.51
C GLU A 162 -5.14 -18.44 4.51
N VAL A 163 -4.18 -18.14 3.65
CA VAL A 163 -3.60 -19.13 2.72
C VAL A 163 -2.60 -19.96 3.49
N MET A 164 -2.89 -21.25 3.65
CA MET A 164 -2.01 -22.20 4.33
C MET A 164 -1.38 -23.17 3.34
N ASN A 165 -0.07 -23.07 3.18
CA ASN A 165 0.76 -24.16 2.68
C ASN A 165 2.11 -24.15 3.40
N GLN A 166 2.92 -25.20 3.22
CA GLN A 166 4.18 -25.35 3.95
C GLN A 166 5.12 -24.15 3.73
N ALA A 167 5.31 -23.71 2.48
CA ALA A 167 6.18 -22.58 2.14
C ALA A 167 5.74 -21.26 2.80
N ILE A 168 4.43 -21.01 2.86
CA ILE A 168 3.86 -19.83 3.52
C ILE A 168 4.02 -19.96 5.04
N GLY A 169 3.72 -21.13 5.62
CA GLY A 169 3.90 -21.38 7.05
C GLY A 169 5.34 -21.17 7.52
N GLU A 170 6.32 -21.64 6.74
CA GLU A 170 7.75 -21.42 7.00
C GLU A 170 8.10 -19.92 6.96
N TRP A 171 7.57 -19.18 5.97
CA TRP A 171 7.77 -17.73 5.85
C TRP A 171 7.14 -16.95 7.01
N GLN A 172 5.96 -17.36 7.48
CA GLN A 172 5.24 -16.75 8.60
C GLN A 172 5.98 -16.98 9.90
N ALA A 173 6.35 -18.24 10.19
CA ALA A 173 7.07 -18.61 11.41
C ALA A 173 8.39 -17.84 11.56
N ALA A 174 9.18 -17.75 10.48
CA ALA A 174 10.43 -17.00 10.46
C ALA A 174 10.26 -15.49 10.73
N ARG A 175 9.04 -14.94 10.61
CA ARG A 175 8.72 -13.53 10.85
C ARG A 175 8.02 -13.26 12.18
N MET A 176 7.54 -14.29 12.86
CA MET A 176 6.96 -14.17 14.19
C MET A 176 8.05 -14.00 15.26
N GLU A 177 9.25 -14.51 15.02
CA GLU A 177 10.39 -14.42 15.93
C GLU A 177 11.05 -13.03 15.85
N LEU A 178 10.89 -12.23 16.90
CA LEU A 178 11.73 -11.06 17.15
C LEU A 178 12.96 -11.50 17.96
N PRO A 179 14.18 -11.08 17.58
CA PRO A 179 15.38 -11.27 18.40
C PRO A 179 15.17 -10.90 19.87
N GLU A 180 15.76 -11.69 20.76
CA GLU A 180 15.60 -11.54 22.21
C GLU A 180 16.24 -10.24 22.75
N SER A 181 17.18 -9.64 22.01
CA SER A 181 17.88 -8.42 22.41
C SER A 181 17.67 -7.26 21.42
N GLN A 182 17.54 -6.05 21.94
CA GLN A 182 17.36 -4.84 21.13
C GLN A 182 18.62 -4.43 20.35
N ASP A 183 19.80 -4.93 20.76
CA ASP A 183 21.08 -4.58 20.15
C ASP A 183 21.36 -5.36 18.85
N GLU A 184 20.65 -6.48 18.62
CA GLU A 184 20.72 -7.30 17.40
C GLU A 184 19.76 -6.84 16.30
N LEU A 185 18.90 -5.86 16.62
CA LEU A 185 17.82 -5.43 15.76
C LEU A 185 18.25 -4.32 14.81
N GLN A 186 18.08 -4.58 13.51
CA GLN A 186 18.33 -3.63 12.45
C GLN A 186 17.01 -3.17 11.84
N LYS A 187 16.68 -1.90 12.07
CA LYS A 187 15.52 -1.25 11.46
C LYS A 187 15.62 -1.29 9.93
N ASP A 188 14.57 -1.77 9.27
CA ASP A 188 14.52 -1.93 7.81
C ASP A 188 14.08 -0.67 7.05
N TYR A 189 14.48 0.48 7.57
CA TYR A 189 14.11 1.77 6.98
C TYR A 189 14.62 1.94 5.56
N LYS A 190 15.67 1.20 5.16
CA LYS A 190 16.21 1.26 3.80
C LYS A 190 15.18 0.83 2.75
N ASP A 191 14.38 -0.19 3.02
CA ASP A 191 13.40 -0.67 2.02
C ASP A 191 12.16 0.22 1.97
N PHE A 192 11.74 0.77 3.12
CA PHE A 192 10.75 1.86 3.19
C PHE A 192 11.20 3.14 2.46
N GLN A 193 12.50 3.40 2.41
CA GLN A 193 13.07 4.54 1.70
C GLN A 193 13.22 4.30 0.19
N ARG A 194 13.20 3.04 -0.24
CA ARG A 194 13.35 2.65 -1.64
C ARG A 194 12.01 2.56 -2.35
N ASN A 195 11.16 1.62 -1.94
CA ASN A 195 9.97 1.25 -2.71
C ASN A 195 8.83 0.65 -1.88
N ILE A 196 9.00 0.42 -0.58
CA ILE A 196 7.89 0.02 0.30
C ILE A 196 7.23 1.28 0.84
N SER A 197 5.95 1.48 0.51
CA SER A 197 5.19 2.62 0.99
C SER A 197 4.35 2.30 2.22
N ILE A 198 4.04 3.34 2.96
CA ILE A 198 3.13 3.36 4.10
C ILE A 198 2.02 4.34 3.75
N ARG A 199 0.77 3.88 3.68
CA ARG A 199 -0.40 4.68 3.28
C ARG A 199 -0.20 5.38 1.93
N GLY A 200 0.48 4.72 0.99
CA GLY A 200 0.79 5.26 -0.34
C GLY A 200 1.98 6.23 -0.39
N LEU A 201 2.70 6.44 0.73
CA LEU A 201 3.88 7.30 0.81
C LEU A 201 5.18 6.55 1.09
N THR A 202 6.29 6.96 0.47
CA THR A 202 7.66 6.54 0.87
C THR A 202 8.32 7.64 1.69
N GLY A 203 8.98 7.28 2.79
CA GLY A 203 9.86 8.19 3.52
C GLY A 203 11.20 8.38 2.81
N LYS A 204 11.85 9.53 2.99
CA LYS A 204 13.22 9.80 2.50
C LYS A 204 14.26 9.69 3.61
N THR A 205 13.83 9.77 4.86
CA THR A 205 14.68 9.67 6.05
C THR A 205 14.11 8.64 7.03
N ALA A 206 14.94 8.17 7.95
CA ALA A 206 14.53 7.25 9.02
C ALA A 206 13.37 7.82 9.86
N ASP A 207 13.40 9.13 10.08
CA ASP A 207 12.37 9.80 10.87
C ASP A 207 11.06 9.95 10.11
N GLU A 208 11.10 10.25 8.79
CA GLU A 208 9.89 10.25 7.97
C GLU A 208 9.23 8.86 7.96
N VAL A 209 10.02 7.79 7.87
CA VAL A 209 9.50 6.41 7.99
C VAL A 209 8.88 6.18 9.37
N THR A 210 9.55 6.64 10.44
CA THR A 210 9.04 6.52 11.81
C THR A 210 7.72 7.27 12.01
N ASP A 211 7.60 8.48 11.47
CA ASP A 211 6.38 9.29 11.51
C ASP A 211 5.23 8.60 10.77
N LEU A 212 5.50 8.04 9.58
CA LEU A 212 4.52 7.29 8.79
C LEU A 212 4.08 5.99 9.47
N LEU A 213 5.00 5.21 10.05
CA LEU A 213 4.66 3.99 10.80
C LEU A 213 3.85 4.31 12.06
N THR A 214 4.19 5.40 12.76
CA THR A 214 3.41 5.89 13.90
C THR A 214 2.00 6.26 13.48
N TYR A 215 1.86 6.98 12.36
CA TYR A 215 0.57 7.33 11.79
C TYR A 215 -0.27 6.10 11.40
N LEU A 216 0.36 5.10 10.77
CA LEU A 216 -0.29 3.85 10.38
C LEU A 216 -0.79 3.07 11.62
N ALA A 217 0.07 2.86 12.62
CA ALA A 217 -0.27 2.10 13.83
C ALA A 217 -1.33 2.81 14.68
N ALA A 218 -1.25 4.13 14.82
CA ALA A 218 -2.25 4.91 15.53
C ALA A 218 -3.65 4.78 14.91
N ALA A 219 -3.70 4.72 13.58
CA ALA A 219 -4.95 4.64 12.81
C ALA A 219 -5.59 3.24 12.80
N ALA A 220 -4.85 2.21 13.20
CA ALA A 220 -5.36 0.85 13.26
C ALA A 220 -6.22 0.62 14.51
N ASN A 221 -7.17 -0.31 14.41
CA ASN A 221 -8.10 -0.72 15.46
C ASN A 221 -7.53 -1.85 16.34
N TYR A 222 -6.22 -1.85 16.59
CA TYR A 222 -5.64 -2.71 17.62
C TYR A 222 -5.82 -2.07 19.01
N PRO A 223 -5.85 -2.87 20.08
CA PRO A 223 -5.76 -2.36 21.45
C PRO A 223 -4.56 -1.41 21.61
N GLU A 224 -4.69 -0.37 22.44
CA GLU A 224 -3.61 0.64 22.60
C GLU A 224 -2.27 0.03 23.07
N HIS A 225 -2.31 -0.98 23.93
CA HIS A 225 -1.08 -1.67 24.39
C HIS A 225 -0.37 -2.44 23.26
N ASP A 226 -1.12 -2.87 22.24
CA ASP A 226 -0.63 -3.66 21.11
C ASP A 226 -0.06 -2.79 19.98
N LYS A 227 -0.49 -1.52 19.88
CA LYS A 227 -0.03 -0.60 18.83
C LYS A 227 1.47 -0.36 18.87
N ALA A 228 2.06 -0.35 20.06
CA ALA A 228 3.51 -0.24 20.23
C ALA A 228 4.23 -1.46 19.66
N THR A 229 3.74 -2.67 19.97
CA THR A 229 4.29 -3.94 19.48
C THR A 229 4.20 -4.05 17.96
N ILE A 230 3.07 -3.69 17.36
CA ILE A 230 2.90 -3.70 15.91
C ILE A 230 3.82 -2.70 15.22
N LYS A 231 3.89 -1.47 15.74
CA LYS A 231 4.79 -0.46 15.20
C LYS A 231 6.24 -0.97 15.25
N TYR A 232 6.63 -1.54 16.38
CA TYR A 232 7.95 -2.09 16.56
C TYR A 232 8.25 -3.22 15.56
N TRP A 233 7.33 -4.17 15.42
CA TRP A 233 7.45 -5.23 14.42
C TRP A 233 7.60 -4.65 13.00
N LEU A 234 6.82 -3.63 12.63
CA LEU A 234 6.94 -2.99 11.31
C LEU A 234 8.30 -2.30 11.10
N GLN A 235 8.90 -1.74 12.14
CA GLN A 235 10.24 -1.13 12.06
C GLN A 235 11.33 -2.16 11.78
N GLU A 236 11.18 -3.37 12.33
CA GLU A 236 12.18 -4.44 12.28
C GLU A 236 11.94 -5.49 11.19
N ARG A 237 10.72 -5.60 10.67
CA ARG A 237 10.31 -6.66 9.72
C ARG A 237 9.49 -6.16 8.55
N GLY A 238 8.87 -4.98 8.68
CA GLY A 238 7.94 -4.46 7.66
C GLY A 238 8.62 -4.13 6.32
N GLY A 239 9.95 -4.02 6.30
CA GLY A 239 10.73 -3.82 5.09
C GLY A 239 11.26 -5.10 4.43
N GLN A 240 11.24 -6.26 5.11
CA GLN A 240 12.07 -7.41 4.73
C GLN A 240 11.47 -8.26 3.61
N ASP A 241 12.31 -8.52 2.59
CA ASP A 241 12.16 -9.46 1.47
C ASP A 241 10.79 -10.13 1.36
N ASN A 242 9.78 -9.33 1.01
CA ASN A 242 8.43 -9.83 0.80
C ASN A 242 8.37 -10.81 -0.37
N ASN A 243 9.37 -10.83 -1.26
CA ASN A 243 9.44 -11.82 -2.34
C ASN A 243 9.81 -13.21 -1.84
N ARG A 244 10.33 -13.35 -0.61
CA ARG A 244 10.83 -14.63 -0.10
C ARG A 244 9.78 -15.73 -0.10
N PHE A 245 8.50 -15.42 0.17
CA PHE A 245 7.46 -16.46 0.11
C PHE A 245 7.27 -16.97 -1.33
N LEU A 246 7.45 -16.11 -2.34
CA LEU A 246 7.39 -16.55 -3.74
C LEU A 246 8.57 -17.43 -4.13
N ASP A 247 9.77 -17.12 -3.63
CA ASP A 247 10.91 -18.00 -3.79
C ASP A 247 10.63 -19.36 -3.16
N LEU A 248 10.08 -19.41 -1.95
CA LEU A 248 9.73 -20.67 -1.28
C LEU A 248 8.68 -21.46 -2.06
N LEU A 249 7.65 -20.80 -2.61
CA LEU A 249 6.64 -21.44 -3.49
C LEU A 249 7.26 -21.98 -4.78
N LEU A 250 8.23 -21.29 -5.37
CA LEU A 250 8.93 -21.77 -6.55
C LEU A 250 9.89 -22.91 -6.22
N MET A 251 10.57 -22.84 -5.08
CA MET A 251 11.47 -23.90 -4.61
C MET A 251 10.72 -25.19 -4.25
N SER A 252 9.46 -25.10 -3.79
CA SER A 252 8.61 -26.28 -3.63
C SER A 252 8.15 -26.89 -4.96
N GLY A 253 8.42 -26.20 -6.08
CA GLY A 253 8.09 -26.65 -7.43
C GLY A 253 6.62 -26.47 -7.80
N GLU A 254 5.89 -25.65 -7.04
CA GLU A 254 4.45 -25.41 -7.18
C GLU A 254 4.04 -25.03 -8.62
N PHE A 255 4.84 -24.19 -9.28
CA PHE A 255 4.56 -23.67 -10.62
C PHE A 255 5.40 -24.35 -11.73
N THR A 256 6.23 -25.32 -11.36
CA THR A 256 7.27 -25.89 -12.23
C THR A 256 7.27 -27.42 -12.24
N ALA A 257 6.12 -28.06 -11.98
CA ALA A 257 6.01 -29.52 -11.98
C ALA A 257 7.06 -30.21 -11.08
N CYS A 258 7.26 -29.69 -9.86
CA CYS A 258 8.27 -30.21 -8.91
C CYS A 258 9.73 -30.08 -9.38
N MET A 259 10.02 -29.25 -10.39
CA MET A 259 11.39 -28.92 -10.79
C MET A 259 12.00 -27.87 -9.86
N GLU A 260 13.30 -28.00 -9.55
CA GLU A 260 14.04 -27.01 -8.77
C GLU A 260 13.95 -25.66 -9.49
N SER A 261 13.37 -24.68 -8.81
CA SER A 261 13.19 -23.35 -9.39
C SER A 261 13.33 -22.22 -8.39
N GLY A 262 13.59 -21.03 -8.92
CA GLY A 262 13.75 -19.82 -8.13
C GLY A 262 13.61 -18.56 -8.96
N ILE A 263 13.36 -17.44 -8.30
CA ILE A 263 13.22 -16.15 -8.98
C ILE A 263 14.61 -15.63 -9.38
N LEU A 264 14.75 -15.21 -10.64
CA LEU A 264 15.94 -14.49 -11.10
C LEU A 264 15.69 -13.01 -11.32
N LYS A 265 14.49 -12.65 -11.78
CA LYS A 265 14.15 -11.25 -12.03
C LYS A 265 12.69 -10.97 -11.74
N THR A 266 12.48 -10.02 -10.84
CA THR A 266 11.17 -9.44 -10.53
C THR A 266 11.20 -7.92 -10.63
N ARG A 267 10.00 -7.37 -10.72
CA ARG A 267 9.73 -5.96 -10.53
C ARG A 267 8.53 -5.81 -9.60
N GLY A 268 8.74 -5.25 -8.42
CA GLY A 268 7.66 -4.83 -7.55
C GLY A 268 6.81 -3.75 -8.23
N ILE A 269 5.50 -3.97 -8.28
CA ILE A 269 4.49 -3.04 -8.78
C ILE A 269 3.89 -2.28 -7.60
N GLU A 270 3.52 -3.00 -6.54
CA GLU A 270 3.00 -2.42 -5.31
C GLU A 270 3.58 -3.14 -4.09
N GLN A 271 4.05 -2.36 -3.11
CA GLN A 271 4.38 -2.83 -1.77
C GLN A 271 3.94 -1.74 -0.80
N ASN A 272 2.70 -1.80 -0.35
CA ASN A 272 2.08 -0.73 0.42
C ASN A 272 1.44 -1.23 1.72
N TRP A 273 2.01 -0.85 2.85
CA TRP A 273 1.38 -1.02 4.16
C TRP A 273 0.28 0.03 4.35
N THR A 274 -0.96 -0.42 4.53
CA THR A 274 -2.12 0.44 4.72
C THR A 274 -3.11 -0.18 5.69
N LEU A 275 -4.33 0.37 5.77
CA LEU A 275 -5.40 -0.15 6.59
C LEU A 275 -6.52 -0.74 5.75
N GLU A 276 -6.98 -1.93 6.16
CA GLU A 276 -8.21 -2.52 5.66
C GLU A 276 -9.01 -3.07 6.84
N ARG A 277 -10.29 -2.72 6.94
CA ARG A 277 -11.18 -3.14 8.06
C ARG A 277 -10.59 -2.88 9.46
N GLY A 278 -9.76 -1.84 9.59
CA GLY A 278 -9.10 -1.46 10.84
C GLY A 278 -7.83 -2.25 11.17
N LYS A 279 -7.39 -3.18 10.32
CA LYS A 279 -6.14 -3.93 10.47
C LYS A 279 -5.07 -3.37 9.54
N ILE A 280 -3.81 -3.52 9.93
CA ILE A 280 -2.67 -3.19 9.06
C ILE A 280 -2.48 -4.31 8.06
N VAL A 281 -2.41 -3.94 6.80
CA VAL A 281 -2.32 -4.85 5.66
C VAL A 281 -1.22 -4.38 4.71
N LEU A 282 -0.36 -5.29 4.25
CA LEU A 282 0.50 -5.09 3.10
C LEU A 282 -0.24 -5.54 1.84
N PHE A 283 -0.44 -4.62 0.92
CA PHE A 283 -0.71 -4.96 -0.47
C PHE A 283 0.60 -5.18 -1.19
N TYR A 284 0.78 -6.38 -1.70
CA TYR A 284 1.95 -6.80 -2.44
C TYR A 284 1.55 -7.16 -3.86
N GLU A 285 2.27 -6.62 -4.84
CA GLU A 285 2.12 -6.98 -6.24
C GLU A 285 3.48 -6.95 -6.93
N SER A 286 3.78 -8.00 -7.70
CA SER A 286 5.05 -8.13 -8.42
C SER A 286 4.85 -8.82 -9.77
N ALA A 287 5.66 -8.40 -10.75
CA ALA A 287 5.80 -9.09 -12.03
C ALA A 287 7.12 -9.86 -12.05
N VAL A 288 7.04 -11.15 -12.38
CA VAL A 288 8.20 -12.04 -12.54
C VAL A 288 8.55 -12.11 -14.02
N TYR A 289 9.79 -11.81 -14.37
CA TYR A 289 10.27 -11.76 -15.76
C TYR A 289 11.22 -12.91 -16.11
N ALA A 290 11.89 -13.47 -15.11
CA ALA A 290 12.78 -14.60 -15.32
C ALA A 290 12.80 -15.53 -14.10
N LEU A 291 12.87 -16.82 -14.40
CA LEU A 291 12.99 -17.90 -13.43
C LEU A 291 14.26 -18.70 -13.73
N MET A 292 14.89 -19.25 -12.71
CA MET A 292 15.81 -20.38 -12.84
C MET A 292 14.97 -21.64 -12.76
N ILE A 293 15.09 -22.56 -13.72
CA ILE A 293 14.41 -23.86 -13.70
C ILE A 293 15.44 -24.93 -14.08
N ASN A 294 15.74 -25.85 -13.18
CA ASN A 294 16.77 -26.89 -13.35
C ASN A 294 18.10 -26.32 -13.89
N GLY A 295 18.59 -25.25 -13.28
CA GLY A 295 19.84 -24.57 -13.66
C GLY A 295 19.81 -23.84 -15.01
N SER A 296 18.67 -23.80 -15.70
CA SER A 296 18.47 -23.01 -16.92
C SER A 296 17.72 -21.72 -16.61
N ILE A 297 18.19 -20.60 -17.17
CA ILE A 297 17.48 -19.34 -17.13
C ILE A 297 16.33 -19.40 -18.12
N CYS A 298 15.11 -19.16 -17.64
CA CYS A 298 13.91 -19.16 -18.45
C CYS A 298 13.26 -17.77 -18.47
N VAL A 299 12.90 -17.30 -19.66
CA VAL A 299 12.26 -16.00 -19.93
C VAL A 299 11.07 -16.17 -20.88
N ASN A 300 10.25 -15.14 -21.00
CA ASN A 300 9.15 -15.11 -21.98
C ASN A 300 9.71 -15.04 -23.41
N ASP A 301 9.20 -15.88 -24.32
CA ASP A 301 9.62 -15.94 -25.73
C ASP A 301 9.07 -14.81 -26.62
N GLY A 302 8.31 -13.87 -26.06
CA GLY A 302 7.64 -12.77 -26.76
C GLY A 302 6.19 -13.07 -27.14
N HIS A 303 5.76 -14.33 -27.02
CA HIS A 303 4.41 -14.81 -27.33
C HIS A 303 3.70 -15.42 -26.11
N GLY A 304 4.30 -15.33 -24.92
CA GLY A 304 3.80 -15.97 -23.71
C GLY A 304 4.46 -17.31 -23.40
N GLY A 305 5.15 -17.93 -24.35
CA GLY A 305 5.86 -19.19 -24.12
C GLY A 305 7.09 -19.03 -23.23
N LEU A 306 7.56 -20.15 -22.68
CA LEU A 306 8.78 -20.21 -21.89
C LEU A 306 9.95 -20.60 -22.78
N SER A 307 11.00 -19.78 -22.81
CA SER A 307 12.22 -20.04 -23.58
C SER A 307 13.46 -20.02 -22.69
N LYS A 308 14.47 -20.81 -23.04
CA LYS A 308 15.77 -20.79 -22.37
C LYS A 308 16.57 -19.58 -22.87
N GLU A 309 17.05 -18.76 -21.95
CA GLU A 309 17.96 -17.65 -22.24
C GLU A 309 19.39 -18.04 -21.94
N LEU A 310 20.25 -17.96 -22.97
CA LEU A 310 21.67 -18.31 -22.86
C LEU A 310 22.53 -17.09 -22.50
N ASN A 311 22.01 -15.88 -22.67
CA ASN A 311 22.68 -14.64 -22.31
C ASN A 311 22.01 -13.98 -21.08
N PRO A 312 22.61 -14.10 -19.88
CA PRO A 312 22.06 -13.53 -18.65
C PRO A 312 21.82 -12.02 -18.70
N GLU A 313 22.57 -11.28 -19.52
CA GLU A 313 22.41 -9.82 -19.62
C GLU A 313 21.07 -9.42 -20.24
N LYS A 314 20.47 -10.28 -21.07
CA LYS A 314 19.14 -10.01 -21.65
C LYS A 314 18.02 -10.00 -20.61
N ILE A 315 18.20 -10.65 -19.47
CA ILE A 315 17.23 -10.64 -18.36
C ILE A 315 17.06 -9.22 -17.79
N LYS A 316 18.11 -8.39 -17.87
CA LYS A 316 18.09 -7.01 -17.36
C LYS A 316 17.37 -6.04 -18.31
N SER A 317 17.02 -6.46 -19.52
CA SER A 317 16.31 -5.65 -20.50
C SER A 317 14.92 -5.24 -20.01
N GLU A 318 14.59 -3.96 -20.19
CA GLU A 318 13.26 -3.42 -19.87
C GLU A 318 12.15 -3.90 -20.84
N ASN A 319 12.53 -4.52 -21.96
CA ASN A 319 11.60 -5.00 -22.99
C ASN A 319 11.05 -6.41 -22.75
N ASN A 320 11.53 -7.11 -21.71
CA ASN A 320 11.07 -8.45 -21.42
C ASN A 320 9.59 -8.42 -21.01
N LEU A 321 8.83 -9.40 -21.49
CA LEU A 321 7.45 -9.60 -21.05
C LEU A 321 7.45 -10.43 -19.76
N PRO A 322 6.51 -10.19 -18.84
CA PRO A 322 6.39 -10.99 -17.63
C PRO A 322 6.01 -12.45 -17.95
N LEU A 323 6.51 -13.37 -17.14
CA LEU A 323 6.09 -14.77 -17.08
C LEU A 323 4.90 -14.94 -16.15
N MET A 324 4.93 -14.24 -15.02
CA MET A 324 3.87 -14.30 -14.01
C MET A 324 3.64 -12.93 -13.39
N ARG A 325 2.42 -12.74 -12.89
CA ARG A 325 2.06 -11.64 -12.01
C ARG A 325 1.50 -12.22 -10.73
N VAL A 326 2.05 -11.78 -9.60
CA VAL A 326 1.65 -12.24 -8.28
C VAL A 326 1.06 -11.06 -7.52
N ARG A 327 -0.11 -11.28 -6.90
CA ARG A 327 -0.72 -10.36 -5.95
C ARG A 327 -0.94 -11.09 -4.64
N ALA A 328 -0.53 -10.48 -3.54
CA ALA A 328 -0.76 -10.98 -2.20
C ALA A 328 -1.27 -9.87 -1.28
N LYS A 329 -2.04 -10.28 -0.28
CA LYS A 329 -2.48 -9.44 0.82
C LYS A 329 -1.99 -10.07 2.12
N ILE A 330 -1.19 -9.33 2.88
CA ILE A 330 -0.67 -9.80 4.16
C ILE A 330 -1.28 -8.95 5.28
N GLU A 331 -2.09 -9.56 6.13
CA GLU A 331 -2.71 -8.91 7.28
C GLU A 331 -1.89 -9.16 8.54
N LEU A 332 -1.66 -8.13 9.35
CA LEU A 332 -1.01 -8.30 10.66
C LEU A 332 -2.07 -8.62 11.72
N ASN A 333 -1.92 -9.75 12.38
CA ASN A 333 -2.71 -10.10 13.55
C ASN A 333 -1.85 -10.19 14.81
N ILE A 334 -2.51 -10.24 15.95
CA ILE A 334 -1.86 -10.41 17.25
C ILE A 334 -2.46 -11.66 17.88
N ASN A 335 -1.60 -12.58 18.29
CA ASN A 335 -2.01 -13.80 18.97
C ASN A 335 -2.18 -13.56 20.49
N SER A 336 -2.61 -14.60 21.20
CA SER A 336 -2.81 -14.55 22.66
C SER A 336 -1.56 -14.19 23.47
N ASN A 337 -0.37 -14.32 22.87
CA ASN A 337 0.92 -14.01 23.50
C ASN A 337 1.40 -12.59 23.18
N HIS A 338 0.55 -11.75 22.58
CA HIS A 338 0.89 -10.41 22.09
C HIS A 338 1.95 -10.38 20.98
N ASN A 339 2.21 -11.51 20.30
CA ASN A 339 3.12 -11.56 19.17
C ASN A 339 2.39 -11.21 17.88
N VAL A 340 3.07 -10.45 17.01
CA VAL A 340 2.57 -10.12 15.68
C VAL A 340 2.70 -11.33 14.76
N VAL A 341 1.59 -11.69 14.11
CA VAL A 341 1.48 -12.80 13.16
C VAL A 341 1.14 -12.23 11.79
N PRO A 342 2.05 -12.26 10.80
CA PRO A 342 1.72 -11.89 9.44
C PRO A 342 0.95 -13.03 8.76
N GLN A 343 -0.29 -12.78 8.34
CA GLN A 343 -1.16 -13.77 7.69
C GLN A 343 -1.39 -13.43 6.21
N ILE A 344 -1.16 -14.38 5.31
CA ILE A 344 -1.47 -14.17 3.89
C ILE A 344 -2.97 -14.40 3.71
N THR A 345 -3.76 -13.33 3.67
CA THR A 345 -5.23 -13.38 3.62
C THR A 345 -5.79 -13.40 2.20
N ALA A 346 -4.93 -13.22 1.21
CA ALA A 346 -5.22 -13.47 -0.20
C ALA A 346 -3.90 -13.68 -0.96
N LEU A 347 -3.87 -14.65 -1.87
CA LEU A 347 -2.78 -14.86 -2.81
C LEU A 347 -3.35 -15.26 -4.16
N SER A 348 -2.96 -14.55 -5.21
CA SER A 348 -3.31 -14.89 -6.58
C SER A 348 -2.11 -14.81 -7.51
N VAL A 349 -2.05 -15.74 -8.44
CA VAL A 349 -1.01 -15.86 -9.46
C VAL A 349 -1.67 -15.91 -10.82
N THR A 350 -1.32 -14.96 -11.67
CA THR A 350 -1.63 -14.98 -13.09
C THR A 350 -0.39 -15.42 -13.83
N SER A 351 -0.45 -16.53 -14.54
CA SER A 351 0.61 -16.94 -15.47
C SER A 351 0.28 -16.47 -16.87
N PHE A 352 1.30 -15.94 -17.52
CA PHE A 352 1.27 -15.62 -18.95
C PHE A 352 1.89 -16.73 -19.79
N SER A 353 2.39 -17.80 -19.15
CA SER A 353 3.00 -18.93 -19.83
C SER A 353 2.22 -20.23 -19.63
N PRO A 354 1.79 -20.89 -20.72
CA PRO A 354 1.15 -22.20 -20.63
C PRO A 354 2.14 -23.31 -20.25
N ASN A 355 3.45 -23.02 -20.28
CA ASN A 355 4.49 -23.97 -19.89
C ASN A 355 4.73 -24.00 -18.37
N LEU A 356 4.20 -23.02 -17.63
CA LEU A 356 4.17 -23.06 -16.17
C LEU A 356 2.92 -23.79 -15.70
N VAL A 357 3.06 -24.53 -14.60
CA VAL A 357 2.00 -25.38 -14.06
C VAL A 357 1.05 -24.57 -13.21
N LYS A 358 -0.25 -24.71 -13.47
CA LYS A 358 -1.29 -24.23 -12.57
C LYS A 358 -1.32 -25.16 -11.34
N PRO A 359 -1.25 -24.64 -10.10
CA PRO A 359 -1.33 -25.48 -8.92
C PRO A 359 -2.64 -26.27 -8.87
N GLU A 360 -2.59 -27.49 -8.34
CA GLU A 360 -3.79 -28.28 -8.05
C GLU A 360 -4.37 -27.86 -6.69
N PRO A 361 -5.70 -27.75 -6.54
CA PRO A 361 -6.31 -27.50 -5.25
C PRO A 361 -5.95 -28.60 -4.24
N LEU A 362 -5.61 -28.22 -3.01
CA LEU A 362 -5.21 -29.11 -1.90
C LEU A 362 -6.13 -30.33 -1.68
N GLU A 363 -7.40 -30.27 -2.09
CA GLU A 363 -8.36 -31.38 -1.98
C GLU A 363 -8.03 -32.59 -2.87
N GLN A 364 -7.18 -32.48 -3.88
CA GLN A 364 -6.82 -33.59 -4.78
C GLN A 364 -5.47 -34.26 -4.47
N ALA A 365 -4.59 -33.59 -3.70
CA ALA A 365 -3.29 -34.16 -3.32
C ALA A 365 -3.40 -35.30 -2.28
N LEU A 366 -4.54 -35.41 -1.57
CA LEU A 366 -4.81 -36.50 -0.63
C LEU A 366 -5.22 -37.82 -1.30
N HIS A 367 -5.42 -37.84 -2.62
CA HIS A 367 -5.79 -39.06 -3.35
C HIS A 367 -4.64 -39.80 -4.04
N PHE A 368 -3.39 -39.31 -3.95
CA PHE A 368 -2.23 -39.95 -4.58
C PHE A 368 -1.19 -40.54 -3.61
N ASN A 369 -1.50 -40.64 -2.32
CA ASN A 369 -0.70 -41.43 -1.37
C ASN A 369 -1.58 -42.46 -0.64
N VAL A 370 -1.91 -43.55 -1.34
CA VAL A 370 -2.24 -44.85 -0.73
C VAL A 370 -1.46 -45.93 -1.48
#